data_AF-A0A2W7AZJ1-F1
#
_entry.id   AF-A0A2W7AZJ1-F1
#
_cell.length_a   1.000
_cell.length_b   1.000
_cell.length_c   1.000
_cell.angle_alpha   90.00
_cell.angle_beta   90.00
_cell.angle_gamma   90.00
#
_symmetry.space_group_name_H-M   'P 1'
#
loop_
_entity.id
_entity.type
_entity.pdbx_description
1 polymer ?
#
loop_
_entity_poly.entity_id
_entity_poly.type
_entity_poly.pdbx_seq_one_letter_code
_entity_poly.pdbx_strand_id
1 'polypeptide(L)'
;MSDSSIVELLSRKKRDVDKIVDITFFRMLEEVSAIASIFPITNYVDREILLLKFKHNRPTIGSIVAEDQDIPATRPRSELREELFSNLKIGKKLLFLERDFELMFKMKTYLGMTGAVQTQVAAEIEKHFFGLTADLVPSVIEKLTVLAFQVATTGACIYTDPLTNARVALTYPGTLATLLPAALTGNARWSQPATATPLTNLEGHATAHYDVLGSFPQKIIMRWSNLRQVANSVEAKTAVMRRSGADSTTPDTTASYITDALATDLILERTRAKELILFDAQYSEESASGVITDKYYLDDNTYLFARDGQFERAFVPTVEKDFASGIFFVAEQTSKSPRREHAIAVGNGIPFVSDDRYIAARKVA
;
A
#
# COMPACT_ATOMS: atom_id res chain seq x y z
N MET A 1 35.11 17.48 -31.07
CA MET A 1 33.77 17.53 -30.45
C MET A 1 33.82 16.60 -29.26
N SER A 2 33.70 17.12 -28.04
CA SER A 2 33.86 16.32 -26.82
C SER A 2 32.71 15.32 -26.68
N ASP A 3 33.06 14.04 -26.51
CA ASP A 3 32.15 12.98 -26.06
C ASP A 3 31.63 13.31 -24.67
N SER A 4 30.63 14.18 -24.58
CA SER A 4 29.88 14.38 -23.34
C SER A 4 29.12 13.09 -23.07
N SER A 5 29.60 12.31 -22.10
CA SER A 5 29.02 11.02 -21.75
C SER A 5 27.58 11.20 -21.24
N ILE A 6 26.76 10.16 -21.32
CA ILE A 6 25.40 10.19 -20.75
C ILE A 6 25.46 10.40 -19.24
N VAL A 7 26.56 10.09 -18.55
CA VAL A 7 26.76 10.49 -17.14
C VAL A 7 26.79 12.01 -16.99
N GLU A 8 27.38 12.74 -17.93
CA GLU A 8 27.37 14.21 -17.97
C GLU A 8 26.00 14.79 -18.35
N LEU A 9 25.27 14.11 -19.25
CA LEU A 9 23.92 14.48 -19.67
C LEU A 9 22.88 14.15 -18.60
N LEU A 10 22.94 12.99 -17.97
CA LEU A 10 22.14 12.56 -16.81
C LEU A 10 22.50 13.31 -15.54
N SER A 11 23.76 13.75 -15.34
CA SER A 11 24.12 14.60 -14.21
C SER A 11 23.66 16.05 -14.40
N ARG A 12 23.71 16.60 -15.62
CA ARG A 12 23.09 17.90 -15.94
C ARG A 12 21.56 17.85 -15.90
N LYS A 13 20.97 16.79 -16.47
CA LYS A 13 19.54 16.49 -16.38
C LYS A 13 19.18 15.88 -15.03
N LYS A 14 20.10 15.67 -14.09
CA LYS A 14 19.79 15.14 -12.75
C LYS A 14 18.82 16.05 -12.03
N ARG A 15 18.93 17.37 -12.21
CA ARG A 15 17.90 18.30 -11.71
C ARG A 15 16.54 18.12 -12.36
N ASP A 16 16.51 17.76 -13.64
CA ASP A 16 15.25 17.52 -14.36
C ASP A 16 14.69 16.13 -14.03
N VAL A 17 15.54 15.12 -13.81
CA VAL A 17 15.20 13.79 -13.30
C VAL A 17 14.73 13.89 -11.85
N ASP A 18 15.40 14.65 -10.99
CA ASP A 18 14.98 14.92 -9.61
C ASP A 18 13.61 15.63 -9.62
N LYS A 19 13.40 16.61 -10.50
CA LYS A 19 12.07 17.24 -10.71
C LYS A 19 11.03 16.29 -11.27
N ILE A 20 11.39 15.41 -12.21
CA ILE A 20 10.47 14.40 -12.77
C ILE A 20 10.15 13.36 -11.71
N VAL A 21 11.12 12.93 -10.90
CA VAL A 21 10.92 12.06 -9.75
C VAL A 21 10.01 12.73 -8.73
N ASP A 22 10.17 14.03 -8.46
CA ASP A 22 9.25 14.80 -7.62
C ASP A 22 7.84 14.85 -8.24
N ILE A 23 7.69 15.15 -9.53
CA ILE A 23 6.38 15.20 -10.22
C ILE A 23 5.72 13.82 -10.28
N THR A 24 6.48 12.75 -10.51
CA THR A 24 5.98 11.37 -10.52
C THR A 24 5.68 10.89 -9.11
N PHE A 25 6.45 11.33 -8.10
CA PHE A 25 6.12 11.13 -6.68
C PHE A 25 4.82 11.85 -6.32
N PHE A 26 4.59 13.07 -6.83
CA PHE A 26 3.31 13.77 -6.70
C PHE A 26 2.17 13.05 -7.43
N ARG A 27 2.37 12.54 -8.65
CA ARG A 27 1.37 11.74 -9.37
C ARG A 27 1.07 10.40 -8.69
N MET A 28 2.08 9.77 -8.10
CA MET A 28 1.87 8.60 -7.26
C MET A 28 1.13 8.95 -5.98
N LEU A 29 1.42 10.09 -5.36
CA LEU A 29 0.64 10.60 -4.25
C LEU A 29 -0.81 10.87 -4.66
N GLU A 30 -1.08 11.23 -5.93
CA GLU A 30 -2.43 11.37 -6.47
C GLU A 30 -3.12 10.01 -6.70
N GLU A 31 -2.48 9.03 -7.35
CA GLU A 31 -3.03 7.68 -7.58
C GLU A 31 -3.19 6.86 -6.28
N VAL A 32 -2.31 7.10 -5.29
CA VAL A 32 -2.32 6.47 -3.96
C VAL A 32 -3.04 7.35 -2.93
N SER A 33 -3.60 8.51 -3.33
CA SER A 33 -4.11 9.56 -2.41
C SER A 33 -5.13 9.04 -1.39
N ALA A 34 -6.01 8.13 -1.81
CA ALA A 34 -7.03 7.54 -0.94
C ALA A 34 -6.43 6.78 0.25
N ILE A 35 -5.27 6.14 0.05
CA ILE A 35 -4.62 5.30 1.06
C ILE A 35 -3.32 5.91 1.61
N ALA A 36 -2.86 7.04 1.07
CA ALA A 36 -1.63 7.72 1.51
C ALA A 36 -1.71 8.12 3.00
N SER A 37 -2.90 8.46 3.48
CA SER A 37 -3.17 8.73 4.90
C SER A 37 -3.04 7.48 5.78
N ILE A 38 -3.37 6.29 5.25
CA ILE A 38 -3.34 5.01 5.95
C ILE A 38 -1.95 4.37 5.91
N PHE A 39 -1.26 4.52 4.77
CA PHE A 39 0.09 3.99 4.49
C PHE A 39 1.07 5.14 4.18
N PRO A 40 1.33 6.08 5.10
CA PRO A 40 2.32 7.14 4.87
C PRO A 40 3.70 6.57 4.56
N ILE A 41 4.48 7.31 3.76
CA ILE A 41 5.90 7.05 3.56
C ILE A 41 6.65 7.83 4.65
N THR A 42 7.44 7.12 5.45
CA THR A 42 8.21 7.72 6.55
C THR A 42 9.68 7.40 6.36
N ASN A 43 10.54 8.40 6.53
CA ASN A 43 11.99 8.23 6.51
C ASN A 43 12.53 8.29 7.94
N TYR A 44 13.24 7.25 8.35
CA TYR A 44 13.84 7.16 9.66
C TYR A 44 15.34 7.42 9.57
N VAL A 45 15.86 8.30 10.42
CA VAL A 45 17.30 8.64 10.47
C VAL A 45 18.13 7.45 10.98
N ASP A 46 17.54 6.63 11.84
CA ASP A 46 18.17 5.45 12.40
C ASP A 46 17.21 4.26 12.37
N ARG A 47 17.77 3.07 12.16
CA ARG A 47 17.04 1.81 12.23
C ARG A 47 16.60 1.50 13.65
N GLU A 48 17.40 1.81 14.67
CA GLU A 48 17.07 1.47 16.06
C GLU A 48 15.76 2.11 16.50
N ILE A 49 15.49 3.34 16.04
CA ILE A 49 14.24 4.06 16.32
C ILE A 49 13.03 3.31 15.75
N LEU A 50 13.16 2.70 14.56
CA LEU A 50 12.10 1.89 13.97
C LEU A 50 11.80 0.62 14.77
N LEU A 51 12.81 0.05 15.45
CA LEU A 51 12.63 -1.16 16.25
C LEU A 51 11.83 -0.89 17.52
N LEU A 52 11.77 0.38 17.97
CA LEU A 52 11.07 0.80 19.18
C LEU A 52 9.57 0.97 18.93
N LYS A 53 8.79 0.00 19.40
CA LYS A 53 7.33 0.11 19.42
C LYS A 53 6.79 0.56 20.77
N PHE A 54 5.86 1.50 20.72
CA PHE A 54 5.14 1.99 21.89
C PHE A 54 3.78 1.34 21.97
N LYS A 55 3.59 0.46 22.96
CA LYS A 55 2.25 -0.04 23.27
C LYS A 55 1.51 1.01 24.08
N HIS A 56 0.50 1.61 23.44
CA HIS A 56 -0.37 2.56 24.09
C HIS A 56 -1.45 1.81 24.86
N ASN A 57 -1.43 1.93 26.18
CA ASN A 57 -2.50 1.44 27.03
C ASN A 57 -3.50 2.58 27.29
N ARG A 58 -4.79 2.24 27.41
CA ARG A 58 -5.83 3.24 27.68
C ARG A 58 -5.54 3.92 29.04
N PRO A 59 -5.79 5.22 29.17
CA PRO A 59 -5.67 5.90 30.45
C PRO A 59 -6.62 5.27 31.46
N THR A 60 -6.17 5.08 32.69
CA THR A 60 -7.03 4.65 33.80
C THR A 60 -7.85 5.84 34.28
N ILE A 61 -9.06 5.59 34.77
CA ILE A 61 -9.87 6.60 35.42
C ILE A 61 -9.13 7.16 36.65
N GLY A 62 -9.34 8.45 36.93
CA GLY A 62 -8.77 9.09 38.11
C GLY A 62 -9.33 8.51 39.40
N SER A 63 -8.54 8.54 40.47
CA SER A 63 -8.99 8.14 41.80
C SER A 63 -9.72 9.30 42.49
N ILE A 64 -10.81 8.98 43.22
CA ILE A 64 -11.44 9.93 44.14
C ILE A 64 -10.66 9.87 45.45
N VAL A 65 -10.20 11.03 45.93
CA VAL A 65 -9.35 11.18 47.12
C VAL A 65 -9.98 12.24 48.02
N ALA A 66 -9.96 12.04 49.34
CA ALA A 66 -10.48 13.03 50.29
C ALA A 66 -9.57 14.27 50.35
N GLU A 67 -10.09 15.42 50.80
CA GLU A 67 -9.38 16.72 50.77
C GLU A 67 -8.00 16.69 51.46
N ASP A 68 -7.84 15.90 52.52
CA ASP A 68 -6.59 15.80 53.30
C ASP A 68 -5.75 14.54 53.00
N GLN A 69 -6.06 13.81 51.93
CA GLN A 69 -5.35 12.56 51.58
C GLN A 69 -4.44 12.74 50.36
N ASP A 70 -3.30 12.07 50.38
CA ASP A 70 -2.37 12.05 49.25
C ASP A 70 -2.97 11.29 48.05
N ILE A 71 -2.77 11.84 46.86
CA ILE A 71 -3.23 11.25 45.60
C ILE A 71 -2.38 10.00 45.29
N PRO A 72 -3.00 8.82 45.06
CA PRO A 72 -2.25 7.60 44.78
C PRO A 72 -1.48 7.73 43.45
N ALA A 73 -0.18 7.48 43.51
CA ALA A 73 0.66 7.51 42.32
C ALA A 73 0.36 6.31 41.42
N THR A 74 0.01 6.57 40.16
CA THR A 74 -0.16 5.53 39.14
C THR A 74 1.01 5.57 38.17
N ARG A 75 1.68 4.43 37.96
CA ARG A 75 2.75 4.34 36.95
C ARG A 75 2.14 4.25 35.55
N PRO A 76 2.60 5.06 34.57
CA PRO A 76 2.19 4.90 33.19
C PRO A 76 2.57 3.52 32.67
N ARG A 77 1.61 2.78 32.12
CA ARG A 77 1.81 1.46 31.54
C ARG A 77 2.27 1.53 30.08
N SER A 78 3.25 2.38 29.75
CA SER A 78 3.85 2.33 28.41
C SER A 78 4.88 1.21 28.37
N GLU A 79 4.61 0.18 27.56
CA GLU A 79 5.59 -0.88 27.29
C GLU A 79 6.34 -0.50 26.01
N LEU A 80 7.66 -0.39 26.15
CA LEU A 80 8.59 -0.29 25.02
C LEU A 80 8.95 -1.71 24.60
N ARG A 81 8.65 -2.07 23.36
CA ARG A 81 9.04 -3.35 22.80
C ARG A 81 10.00 -3.12 21.65
N GLU A 82 11.14 -3.80 21.70
CA GLU A 82 12.06 -3.86 20.57
C GLU A 82 11.68 -5.04 19.68
N GLU A 83 11.42 -4.78 18.40
CA GLU A 83 11.24 -5.84 17.39
C GLU A 83 12.47 -5.93 16.50
N LEU A 84 12.98 -7.14 16.28
CA LEU A 84 14.13 -7.37 15.40
C LEU A 84 13.64 -7.56 13.97
N PHE A 85 13.76 -6.53 13.14
CA PHE A 85 13.49 -6.64 11.70
C PHE A 85 14.79 -6.87 10.94
N SER A 86 14.81 -7.80 9.97
CA SER A 86 15.91 -7.89 9.01
C SER A 86 15.84 -6.72 8.01
N ASN A 87 17.00 -6.27 7.51
CA ASN A 87 17.05 -5.29 6.42
C ASN A 87 16.34 -5.86 5.18
N LEU A 88 15.53 -5.04 4.53
CA LEU A 88 14.83 -5.37 3.30
C LEU A 88 15.24 -4.37 2.22
N LYS A 89 16.22 -4.78 1.41
CA LYS A 89 16.66 -4.00 0.26
C LYS A 89 15.74 -4.27 -0.92
N ILE A 90 15.10 -3.22 -1.41
CA ILE A 90 14.24 -3.24 -2.58
C ILE A 90 14.92 -2.39 -3.66
N GLY A 91 14.98 -2.90 -4.88
CA GLY A 91 15.52 -2.13 -5.98
C GLY A 91 15.07 -2.65 -7.34
N LYS A 92 15.08 -1.75 -8.31
CA LYS A 92 14.82 -2.06 -9.72
C LYS A 92 15.92 -1.47 -10.57
N LYS A 93 16.30 -2.18 -11.62
CA LYS A 93 17.43 -1.86 -12.47
C LYS A 93 17.02 -1.98 -13.93
N LEU A 94 17.31 -0.94 -14.70
CA LEU A 94 17.19 -0.94 -16.15
C LEU A 94 18.58 -1.02 -16.78
N LEU A 95 18.69 -1.77 -17.87
CA LEU A 95 19.90 -1.91 -18.67
C LEU A 95 19.71 -1.20 -20.00
N PHE A 96 20.65 -0.31 -20.32
CA PHE A 96 20.77 0.33 -21.62
C PHE A 96 21.91 -0.32 -22.39
N LEU A 97 21.59 -0.78 -23.60
CA LEU A 97 22.51 -1.44 -24.52
C LEU A 97 22.99 -0.47 -25.61
N GLU A 98 24.04 -0.86 -26.32
CA GLU A 98 24.62 -0.10 -27.45
C GLU A 98 23.58 0.35 -28.49
N ARG A 99 22.60 -0.50 -28.79
CA ARG A 99 21.49 -0.17 -29.69
C ARG A 99 20.61 0.98 -29.16
N ASP A 100 20.39 1.03 -27.85
CA ASP A 100 19.63 2.12 -27.22
C ASP A 100 20.42 3.42 -27.29
N PHE A 101 21.75 3.35 -27.17
CA PHE A 101 22.66 4.48 -27.38
C PHE A 101 22.66 4.95 -28.83
N GLU A 102 22.61 4.06 -29.82
CA GLU A 102 22.47 4.45 -31.22
C GLU A 102 21.15 5.18 -31.48
N LEU A 103 20.05 4.73 -30.88
CA LEU A 103 18.74 5.38 -30.97
C LEU A 103 18.77 6.78 -30.34
N MET A 104 19.37 6.92 -29.15
CA MET A 104 19.57 8.22 -28.50
C MET A 104 20.50 9.14 -29.29
N PHE A 105 21.53 8.60 -29.94
CA PHE A 105 22.42 9.40 -30.78
C PHE A 105 21.69 9.90 -32.04
N LYS A 106 20.90 9.04 -32.69
CA LYS A 106 20.03 9.43 -33.80
C LYS A 106 19.03 10.52 -33.38
N MET A 107 18.48 10.44 -32.17
CA MET A 107 17.62 11.48 -31.59
C MET A 107 18.34 12.84 -31.50
N LYS A 108 19.58 12.88 -31.01
CA LYS A 108 20.37 14.12 -30.94
C LYS A 108 20.58 14.74 -32.33
N THR A 109 20.77 13.91 -33.35
CA THR A 109 20.86 14.37 -34.74
C THR A 109 19.53 14.97 -35.22
N TYR A 110 18.40 14.34 -34.92
CA TYR A 110 17.08 14.86 -35.29
C TYR A 110 16.68 16.15 -34.54
N LEU A 111 17.10 16.33 -33.29
CA LEU A 111 16.90 17.58 -32.53
C LEU A 111 17.66 18.78 -33.15
N GLY A 112 18.75 18.51 -33.86
CA GLY A 112 19.52 19.52 -34.60
C GLY A 112 18.98 19.85 -35.99
N MET A 113 17.95 19.14 -36.47
CA MET A 113 17.37 19.35 -37.80
C MET A 113 16.07 20.18 -37.69
N THR A 114 15.90 21.16 -38.57
CA THR A 114 14.71 22.01 -38.62
C THR A 114 13.57 21.30 -39.36
N GLY A 115 12.53 20.88 -38.62
CA GLY A 115 11.29 20.34 -39.17
C GLY A 115 10.37 19.80 -38.05
N ALA A 116 9.06 20.06 -38.14
CA ALA A 116 8.09 19.77 -37.07
C ALA A 116 7.97 18.27 -36.73
N VAL A 117 8.11 17.38 -37.73
CA VAL A 117 8.02 15.92 -37.54
C VAL A 117 9.26 15.37 -36.81
N GLN A 118 10.44 15.94 -37.07
CA GLN A 118 11.70 15.49 -36.48
C GLN A 118 11.84 15.92 -35.01
N THR A 119 11.30 17.09 -34.67
CA THR A 119 11.20 17.56 -33.26
C THR A 119 10.21 16.74 -32.45
N GLN A 120 9.09 16.30 -33.04
CA GLN A 120 8.13 15.41 -32.37
C GLN A 120 8.71 14.02 -32.09
N VAL A 121 9.34 13.39 -33.09
CA VAL A 121 9.98 12.07 -32.90
C VAL A 121 11.06 12.11 -31.83
N ALA A 122 11.85 13.19 -31.80
CA ALA A 122 12.86 13.34 -30.76
C ALA A 122 12.26 13.54 -29.36
N ALA A 123 11.19 14.32 -29.22
CA ALA A 123 10.49 14.49 -27.95
C ALA A 123 9.88 13.17 -27.44
N GLU A 124 9.34 12.33 -28.33
CA GLU A 124 8.79 11.02 -27.96
C GLU A 124 9.89 10.03 -27.51
N ILE A 125 11.03 10.01 -28.20
CA ILE A 125 12.17 9.18 -27.80
C ILE A 125 12.73 9.67 -26.45
N GLU A 126 12.86 10.98 -26.26
CA GLU A 126 13.30 11.58 -25.00
C GLU A 126 12.35 11.18 -23.86
N LYS A 127 11.04 11.38 -24.06
CA LYS A 127 10.00 11.00 -23.11
C LYS A 127 10.02 9.51 -22.80
N HIS A 128 10.31 8.65 -23.78
CA HIS A 128 10.40 7.21 -23.57
C HIS A 128 11.56 6.85 -22.63
N PHE A 129 12.78 7.31 -22.91
CA PHE A 129 13.95 6.98 -22.09
C PHE A 129 13.92 7.61 -20.68
N PHE A 130 13.47 8.87 -20.59
CA PHE A 130 13.32 9.53 -19.29
C PHE A 130 12.10 9.02 -18.52
N GLY A 131 11.02 8.62 -19.20
CA GLY A 131 9.86 7.97 -18.59
C GLY A 131 10.23 6.64 -17.95
N LEU A 132 10.95 5.78 -18.68
CA LEU A 132 11.42 4.49 -18.14
C LEU A 132 12.29 4.66 -16.89
N THR A 133 13.16 5.66 -16.86
CA THR A 133 13.99 5.95 -15.67
C THR A 133 13.18 6.58 -14.54
N ALA A 134 12.15 7.37 -14.85
CA ALA A 134 11.23 7.93 -13.87
C ALA A 134 10.38 6.85 -13.17
N ASP A 135 10.04 5.75 -13.84
CA ASP A 135 9.23 4.65 -13.30
C ASP A 135 9.99 3.75 -12.31
N LEU A 136 11.31 3.92 -12.18
CA LEU A 136 12.15 3.12 -11.29
C LEU A 136 11.85 3.38 -9.80
N VAL A 137 11.74 4.64 -9.39
CA VAL A 137 11.42 5.03 -8.00
C VAL A 137 10.00 4.56 -7.62
N PRO A 138 8.96 4.84 -8.44
CA PRO A 138 7.64 4.26 -8.34
C PRO A 138 7.63 2.76 -8.04
N SER A 139 8.34 1.98 -8.85
CA SER A 139 8.36 0.51 -8.72
C SER A 139 8.83 0.05 -7.32
N VAL A 140 9.74 0.78 -6.68
CA VAL A 140 10.22 0.48 -5.31
C VAL A 140 9.12 0.77 -4.28
N ILE A 141 8.40 1.88 -4.43
CA ILE A 141 7.27 2.26 -3.56
C ILE A 141 6.12 1.27 -3.70
N GLU A 142 5.78 0.88 -4.94
CA GLU A 142 4.72 -0.11 -5.21
C GLU A 142 5.04 -1.43 -4.55
N LYS A 143 6.27 -1.93 -4.69
CA LYS A 143 6.68 -3.17 -4.01
C LYS A 143 6.51 -3.05 -2.50
N LEU A 144 6.97 -1.96 -1.89
CA LEU A 144 6.79 -1.74 -0.45
C LEU A 144 5.31 -1.65 -0.05
N THR A 145 4.46 -1.10 -0.92
CA THR A 145 3.01 -1.01 -0.74
C THR A 145 2.35 -2.40 -0.80
N VAL A 146 2.76 -3.26 -1.73
CA VAL A 146 2.32 -4.67 -1.77
C VAL A 146 2.63 -5.39 -0.45
N LEU A 147 3.85 -5.24 0.06
CA LEU A 147 4.25 -5.86 1.32
C LEU A 147 3.44 -5.29 2.50
N ALA A 148 3.18 -3.98 2.51
CA ALA A 148 2.36 -3.33 3.53
C ALA A 148 0.91 -3.84 3.52
N PHE A 149 0.30 -4.05 2.35
CA PHE A 149 -1.03 -4.68 2.24
C PHE A 149 -1.03 -6.13 2.74
N GLN A 150 0.03 -6.89 2.48
CA GLN A 150 0.15 -8.24 3.00
C GLN A 150 0.18 -8.26 4.54
N VAL A 151 0.93 -7.34 5.15
CA VAL A 151 0.93 -7.15 6.61
C VAL A 151 -0.45 -6.73 7.10
N ALA A 152 -1.09 -5.75 6.46
CA ALA A 152 -2.39 -5.24 6.87
C ALA A 152 -3.51 -6.29 6.80
N THR A 153 -3.40 -7.26 5.88
CA THR A 153 -4.42 -8.30 5.68
C THR A 153 -4.17 -9.58 6.47
N THR A 154 -2.93 -9.87 6.85
CA THR A 154 -2.58 -11.16 7.46
C THR A 154 -1.81 -11.07 8.77
N GLY A 155 -1.35 -9.88 9.18
CA GLY A 155 -0.44 -9.73 10.32
C GLY A 155 0.99 -10.18 10.03
N ALA A 156 1.28 -10.58 8.80
CA ALA A 156 2.59 -11.03 8.38
C ALA A 156 2.86 -10.64 6.93
N CYS A 157 4.12 -10.60 6.55
CA CYS A 157 4.55 -10.52 5.16
C CYS A 157 5.48 -11.70 4.92
N ILE A 158 4.98 -12.71 4.22
CA ILE A 158 5.75 -13.85 3.73
C ILE A 158 5.69 -13.77 2.21
N TYR A 159 6.70 -13.15 1.63
CA TYR A 159 6.74 -12.84 0.21
C TYR A 159 8.01 -13.43 -0.40
N THR A 160 7.86 -14.10 -1.54
CA THR A 160 8.98 -14.57 -2.35
C THR A 160 8.95 -13.79 -3.65
N ASP A 161 10.01 -13.03 -3.91
CA ASP A 161 10.12 -12.25 -5.14
C ASP A 161 10.28 -13.19 -6.35
N PRO A 162 9.39 -13.12 -7.35
CA PRO A 162 9.38 -14.08 -8.46
C PRO A 162 10.52 -13.88 -9.46
N LEU A 163 11.23 -12.75 -9.41
CA LEU A 163 12.35 -12.44 -10.30
C LEU A 163 13.67 -12.95 -9.70
N THR A 164 13.88 -12.70 -8.40
CA THR A 164 15.14 -13.01 -7.70
C THR A 164 15.10 -14.28 -6.87
N ASN A 165 13.91 -14.82 -6.61
CA ASN A 165 13.64 -15.87 -5.61
C ASN A 165 14.05 -15.51 -4.18
N ALA A 166 14.35 -14.23 -3.90
CA ALA A 166 14.62 -13.77 -2.56
C ALA A 166 13.34 -13.85 -1.73
N ARG A 167 13.45 -14.39 -0.51
CA ARG A 167 12.32 -14.52 0.41
C ARG A 167 12.44 -13.50 1.54
N VAL A 168 11.34 -12.81 1.78
CA VAL A 168 11.12 -11.93 2.92
C VAL A 168 10.09 -12.57 3.83
N ALA A 169 10.41 -12.67 5.11
CA ALA A 169 9.50 -13.15 6.13
C ALA A 169 9.52 -12.19 7.32
N LEU A 170 8.36 -11.59 7.58
CA LEU A 170 8.12 -10.60 8.61
C LEU A 170 6.80 -10.98 9.29
N THR A 171 6.77 -11.05 10.61
CA THR A 171 5.56 -11.43 11.35
C THR A 171 5.35 -10.48 12.50
N TYR A 172 4.11 -10.01 12.68
CA TYR A 172 3.69 -9.16 13.78
C TYR A 172 2.94 -10.00 14.83
N PRO A 173 3.62 -10.45 15.90
CA PRO A 173 3.09 -11.46 16.81
C PRO A 173 2.01 -10.95 17.77
N GLY A 174 1.83 -9.64 17.92
CA GLY A 174 0.77 -9.04 18.74
C GLY A 174 -0.58 -8.95 18.01
N THR A 175 -0.68 -9.50 16.81
CA THR A 175 -1.96 -9.67 16.11
C THR A 175 -2.91 -10.61 16.86
N LEU A 176 -4.19 -10.26 16.87
CA LEU A 176 -5.20 -10.97 17.63
C LEU A 176 -6.13 -11.76 16.70
N ALA A 177 -6.31 -13.05 16.98
CA ALA A 177 -7.16 -13.92 16.17
C ALA A 177 -8.63 -13.45 16.09
N THR A 178 -9.10 -12.68 17.07
CA THR A 178 -10.42 -12.05 17.06
C THR A 178 -10.56 -10.95 15.99
N LEU A 179 -9.44 -10.32 15.61
CA LEU A 179 -9.37 -9.27 14.58
C LEU A 179 -8.86 -9.78 13.23
N LEU A 180 -8.30 -10.99 13.22
CA LEU A 180 -8.00 -11.76 12.01
C LEU A 180 -8.79 -13.08 12.01
N PRO A 181 -10.14 -13.02 11.97
CA PRO A 181 -10.96 -14.22 11.96
C PRO A 181 -10.71 -15.07 10.72
N ALA A 182 -10.99 -16.37 10.84
CA ALA A 182 -10.89 -17.29 9.73
C ALA A 182 -11.73 -16.86 8.51
N ALA A 183 -11.26 -17.25 7.33
CA ALA A 183 -11.94 -17.00 6.07
C ALA A 183 -13.37 -17.58 6.08
N LEU A 184 -14.31 -16.86 5.45
CA LEU A 184 -15.65 -17.38 5.21
C LEU A 184 -15.60 -18.56 4.24
N THR A 185 -16.36 -19.62 4.53
CA THR A 185 -16.42 -20.83 3.70
C THR A 185 -17.86 -21.26 3.43
N GLY A 186 -18.03 -22.10 2.40
CA GLY A 186 -19.34 -22.65 2.02
C GLY A 186 -20.38 -21.56 1.70
N ASN A 187 -21.57 -21.71 2.25
CA ASN A 187 -22.72 -20.82 2.02
C ASN A 187 -22.59 -19.46 2.71
N ALA A 188 -21.62 -19.28 3.62
CA ALA A 188 -21.40 -18.00 4.29
C ALA A 188 -20.56 -17.01 3.47
N ARG A 189 -19.93 -17.47 2.37
CA ARG A 189 -19.13 -16.63 1.48
C ARG A 189 -19.97 -15.52 0.86
N TRP A 190 -19.43 -14.31 0.74
CA TRP A 190 -20.18 -13.17 0.20
C TRP A 190 -20.53 -13.35 -1.29
N SER A 191 -19.79 -14.18 -1.99
CA SER A 191 -20.12 -14.65 -3.34
C SER A 191 -21.36 -15.56 -3.42
N GLN A 192 -22.00 -15.90 -2.29
CA GLN A 192 -23.27 -16.66 -2.20
C GLN A 192 -24.42 -15.75 -1.73
N PRO A 193 -25.08 -14.99 -2.62
CA PRO A 193 -25.97 -13.90 -2.22
C PRO A 193 -27.20 -14.33 -1.42
N ALA A 194 -27.65 -15.58 -1.60
CA ALA A 194 -28.85 -16.11 -0.97
C ALA A 194 -28.67 -16.39 0.54
N THR A 195 -27.44 -16.72 0.95
CA THR A 195 -27.12 -17.23 2.30
C THR A 195 -26.06 -16.42 3.01
N ALA A 196 -25.30 -15.58 2.29
CA ALA A 196 -24.32 -14.69 2.88
C ALA A 196 -24.96 -13.65 3.80
N THR A 197 -24.27 -13.32 4.89
CA THR A 197 -24.68 -12.28 5.85
C THR A 197 -23.59 -11.21 6.02
N PRO A 198 -23.25 -10.49 4.93
CA PRO A 198 -22.14 -9.53 4.93
C PRO A 198 -22.27 -8.41 5.97
N LEU A 199 -23.47 -7.87 6.18
CA LEU A 199 -23.69 -6.77 7.13
C LEU A 199 -23.51 -7.27 8.57
N THR A 200 -24.08 -8.43 8.91
CA THR A 200 -23.87 -9.06 10.22
C THR A 200 -22.39 -9.43 10.43
N ASN A 201 -21.70 -9.90 9.39
CA ASN A 201 -20.27 -10.24 9.49
C ASN A 201 -19.40 -9.00 9.76
N LEU A 202 -19.70 -7.88 9.10
CA LEU A 202 -19.00 -6.61 9.30
C LEU A 202 -19.31 -6.02 10.68
N GLU A 203 -20.57 -6.03 11.11
CA GLU A 203 -21.01 -5.55 12.43
C GLU A 203 -20.35 -6.35 13.56
N GLY A 204 -20.34 -7.68 13.46
CA GLY A 204 -19.66 -8.55 14.43
C GLY A 204 -18.16 -8.31 14.50
N HIS A 205 -17.51 -8.09 13.35
CA HIS A 205 -16.08 -7.79 13.31
C HIS A 205 -15.76 -6.39 13.87
N ALA A 206 -16.59 -5.38 13.56
CA ALA A 206 -16.45 -4.04 14.12
C ALA A 206 -16.69 -4.01 15.64
N THR A 207 -17.61 -4.85 16.14
CA THR A 207 -17.85 -5.03 17.58
C THR A 207 -16.64 -5.68 18.25
N ALA A 208 -16.09 -6.75 17.66
CA ALA A 208 -14.85 -7.36 18.17
C ALA A 208 -13.68 -6.36 18.20
N HIS A 209 -13.57 -5.49 17.18
CA HIS A 209 -12.61 -4.39 17.17
C HIS A 209 -12.85 -3.41 18.32
N TYR A 210 -14.10 -3.04 18.58
CA TYR A 210 -14.45 -2.18 19.72
C TYR A 210 -14.14 -2.82 21.07
N ASP A 211 -14.46 -4.10 21.26
CA ASP A 211 -14.23 -4.80 22.53
C ASP A 211 -12.73 -4.85 22.88
N VAL A 212 -11.89 -5.12 21.87
CA VAL A 212 -10.44 -5.19 22.04
C VAL A 212 -9.82 -3.80 22.19
N LEU A 213 -10.15 -2.85 21.31
CA LEU A 213 -9.40 -1.59 21.16
C LEU A 213 -10.11 -0.38 21.79
N GLY A 214 -11.42 -0.48 22.04
CA GLY A 214 -12.22 0.52 22.74
C GLY A 214 -12.74 1.62 21.84
N SER A 215 -12.56 1.45 20.54
CA SER A 215 -12.97 2.37 19.49
C SER A 215 -13.44 1.57 18.28
N PHE A 216 -14.48 2.06 17.62
CA PHE A 216 -14.87 1.55 16.31
C PHE A 216 -13.78 1.81 15.27
N PRO A 217 -13.70 0.98 14.20
CA PRO A 217 -12.78 1.22 13.11
C PRO A 217 -13.03 2.60 12.48
N GLN A 218 -11.98 3.31 12.05
CA GLN A 218 -12.16 4.62 11.43
C GLN A 218 -12.52 4.48 9.96
N LYS A 219 -11.80 3.62 9.25
CA LYS A 219 -11.94 3.39 7.82
C LYS A 219 -12.10 1.90 7.55
N ILE A 220 -12.91 1.57 6.54
CA ILE A 220 -12.99 0.23 5.98
C ILE A 220 -12.43 0.30 4.58
N ILE A 221 -11.48 -0.57 4.25
CA ILE A 221 -10.95 -0.68 2.89
C ILE A 221 -11.41 -2.01 2.32
N MET A 222 -12.04 -1.96 1.15
CA MET A 222 -12.41 -3.15 0.40
C MET A 222 -12.38 -2.85 -1.09
N ARG A 223 -12.41 -3.91 -1.89
CA ARG A 223 -12.58 -3.80 -3.34
C ARG A 223 -14.03 -3.57 -3.71
N TRP A 224 -14.25 -2.97 -4.88
CA TRP A 224 -15.61 -2.76 -5.39
C TRP A 224 -16.35 -4.07 -5.65
N SER A 225 -15.64 -5.16 -5.96
CA SER A 225 -16.23 -6.51 -6.04
C SER A 225 -16.93 -6.91 -4.74
N ASN A 226 -16.30 -6.66 -3.59
CA ASN A 226 -16.87 -6.93 -2.28
C ASN A 226 -18.09 -6.06 -1.99
N LEU A 227 -18.03 -4.76 -2.30
CA LEU A 227 -19.19 -3.87 -2.17
C LEU A 227 -20.38 -4.40 -2.97
N ARG A 228 -20.15 -4.85 -4.21
CA ARG A 228 -21.20 -5.45 -5.06
C ARG A 228 -21.74 -6.76 -4.49
N GLN A 229 -20.91 -7.57 -3.87
CA GLN A 229 -21.37 -8.78 -3.18
C GLN A 229 -22.30 -8.43 -2.00
N VAL A 230 -21.95 -7.39 -1.22
CA VAL A 230 -22.85 -6.85 -0.18
C VAL A 230 -24.16 -6.38 -0.80
N ALA A 231 -24.09 -5.56 -1.84
CA ALA A 231 -25.27 -5.02 -2.53
C ALA A 231 -26.19 -6.08 -3.14
N ASN A 232 -25.64 -7.25 -3.50
CA ASN A 232 -26.43 -8.35 -4.04
C ASN A 232 -27.06 -9.25 -2.97
N SER A 233 -26.55 -9.20 -1.74
CA SER A 233 -26.99 -10.12 -0.69
C SER A 233 -28.47 -9.92 -0.32
N VAL A 234 -29.15 -11.03 -0.03
CA VAL A 234 -30.54 -11.02 0.46
C VAL A 234 -30.65 -10.21 1.76
N GLU A 235 -29.62 -10.27 2.62
CA GLU A 235 -29.55 -9.49 3.85
C GLU A 235 -29.59 -7.98 3.57
N ALA A 236 -28.73 -7.47 2.67
CA ALA A 236 -28.69 -6.04 2.36
C ALA A 236 -29.98 -5.56 1.70
N LYS A 237 -30.54 -6.35 0.77
CA LYS A 237 -31.84 -6.06 0.14
C LYS A 237 -32.96 -5.97 1.19
N THR A 238 -32.99 -6.90 2.15
CA THR A 238 -33.94 -6.90 3.26
C THR A 238 -33.75 -5.68 4.17
N ALA A 239 -32.51 -5.30 4.46
CA ALA A 239 -32.21 -4.13 5.29
C ALA A 239 -32.72 -2.82 4.64
N VAL A 240 -32.53 -2.66 3.32
CA VAL A 240 -33.08 -1.50 2.58
C VAL A 240 -34.61 -1.49 2.61
N MET A 241 -35.27 -2.63 2.36
CA MET A 241 -36.73 -2.70 2.38
C MET A 241 -37.32 -2.32 3.74
N ARG A 242 -36.70 -2.78 4.83
CA ARG A 242 -37.07 -2.38 6.20
C ARG A 242 -36.89 -0.88 6.42
N ARG A 243 -35.79 -0.29 5.92
CA ARG A 243 -35.54 1.16 5.99
C ARG A 243 -36.61 1.97 5.25
N SER A 244 -37.17 1.44 4.16
CA SER A 244 -38.28 2.08 3.43
C SER A 244 -39.68 1.80 4.03
N GLY A 245 -39.78 1.10 5.17
CA GLY A 245 -41.06 0.78 5.81
C GLY A 245 -41.86 -0.33 5.12
N ALA A 246 -41.24 -1.10 4.24
CA ALA A 246 -41.87 -2.25 3.60
C ALA A 246 -41.71 -3.49 4.48
N ASP A 247 -42.84 -4.09 4.88
CA ASP A 247 -42.90 -5.23 5.81
C ASP A 247 -42.79 -6.60 5.09
N SER A 248 -42.16 -6.62 3.91
CA SER A 248 -41.94 -7.85 3.15
C SER A 248 -40.72 -8.60 3.69
N THR A 249 -40.95 -9.82 4.17
CA THR A 249 -39.90 -10.74 4.64
C THR A 249 -39.12 -11.41 3.51
N THR A 250 -39.48 -11.19 2.25
CA THR A 250 -38.92 -11.93 1.12
C THR A 250 -38.58 -10.96 -0.01
N PRO A 251 -37.37 -10.40 -0.05
CA PRO A 251 -36.91 -9.64 -1.21
C PRO A 251 -36.96 -10.55 -2.43
N ASP A 252 -37.36 -9.99 -3.57
CA ASP A 252 -37.26 -10.67 -4.86
C ASP A 252 -35.80 -11.07 -5.11
N THR A 253 -35.52 -12.39 -5.06
CA THR A 253 -34.18 -12.96 -5.30
C THR A 253 -33.74 -12.79 -6.75
N THR A 254 -34.66 -12.44 -7.65
CA THR A 254 -34.43 -12.21 -9.08
C THR A 254 -34.23 -10.72 -9.44
N ALA A 255 -34.39 -9.79 -8.49
CA ALA A 255 -34.27 -8.34 -8.72
C ALA A 255 -32.86 -7.76 -8.50
N SER A 256 -32.62 -6.66 -9.22
CA SER A 256 -31.42 -5.81 -9.28
C SER A 256 -30.70 -5.57 -7.94
N TYR A 257 -29.38 -5.39 -8.02
CA TYR A 257 -28.53 -4.94 -6.91
C TYR A 257 -29.09 -3.66 -6.28
N ILE A 258 -29.00 -3.51 -4.97
CA ILE A 258 -29.17 -2.17 -4.37
C ILE A 258 -28.04 -1.27 -4.87
N THR A 259 -28.28 0.05 -4.92
CA THR A 259 -27.25 0.99 -5.40
C THR A 259 -26.02 0.98 -4.48
N ASP A 260 -24.84 1.18 -5.05
CA ASP A 260 -23.56 1.23 -4.32
C ASP A 260 -23.58 2.24 -3.14
N ALA A 261 -24.27 3.37 -3.30
CA ALA A 261 -24.44 4.37 -2.25
C ALA A 261 -25.23 3.82 -1.04
N LEU A 262 -26.37 3.16 -1.28
CA LEU A 262 -27.14 2.51 -0.21
C LEU A 262 -26.38 1.37 0.47
N ALA A 263 -25.62 0.59 -0.29
CA ALA A 263 -24.77 -0.45 0.29
C ALA A 263 -23.68 0.15 1.19
N THR A 264 -23.07 1.25 0.75
CA THR A 264 -22.07 2.00 1.53
C THR A 264 -22.68 2.54 2.83
N ASP A 265 -23.84 3.19 2.75
CA ASP A 265 -24.55 3.72 3.92
C ASP A 265 -24.86 2.62 4.94
N LEU A 266 -25.36 1.47 4.48
CA LEU A 266 -25.65 0.34 5.37
C LEU A 266 -24.40 -0.20 6.06
N ILE A 267 -23.28 -0.30 5.33
CA ILE A 267 -22.00 -0.74 5.91
C ILE A 267 -21.54 0.25 6.99
N LEU A 268 -21.57 1.55 6.71
CA LEU A 268 -21.14 2.59 7.64
C LEU A 268 -22.04 2.66 8.88
N GLU A 269 -23.35 2.55 8.71
CA GLU A 269 -24.32 2.52 9.82
C GLU A 269 -24.07 1.33 10.74
N ARG A 270 -23.85 0.13 10.17
CA ARG A 270 -23.66 -1.12 10.91
C ARG A 270 -22.33 -1.20 11.65
N THR A 271 -21.27 -0.71 11.02
CA THR A 271 -19.91 -0.77 11.57
C THR A 271 -19.56 0.43 12.42
N ARG A 272 -20.32 1.52 12.29
CA ARG A 272 -20.02 2.84 12.86
C ARG A 272 -18.65 3.38 12.43
N ALA A 273 -18.15 2.91 11.29
CA ALA A 273 -16.96 3.47 10.66
C ALA A 273 -17.26 4.86 10.10
N LYS A 274 -16.24 5.70 10.00
CA LYS A 274 -16.40 7.06 9.45
C LYS A 274 -16.43 7.05 7.93
N GLU A 275 -15.70 6.12 7.31
CA GLU A 275 -15.47 6.13 5.86
C GLU A 275 -15.28 4.70 5.32
N LEU A 276 -15.80 4.49 4.10
CA LEU A 276 -15.56 3.30 3.30
C LEU A 276 -14.72 3.69 2.08
N ILE A 277 -13.55 3.10 1.95
CA ILE A 277 -12.63 3.33 0.84
C ILE A 277 -12.69 2.14 -0.09
N LEU A 278 -13.07 2.41 -1.34
CA LEU A 278 -12.98 1.43 -2.42
C LEU A 278 -11.60 1.49 -3.05
N PHE A 279 -10.88 0.37 -3.03
CA PHE A 279 -9.49 0.32 -3.47
C PHE A 279 -9.23 -0.84 -4.44
N ASP A 280 -9.39 -0.56 -5.73
CA ASP A 280 -9.16 -1.50 -6.83
C ASP A 280 -7.86 -1.22 -7.60
N ALA A 281 -6.89 -0.56 -6.96
CA ALA A 281 -5.61 -0.29 -7.59
C ALA A 281 -4.87 -1.60 -7.91
N GLN A 282 -4.20 -1.60 -9.06
CA GLN A 282 -3.41 -2.72 -9.56
C GLN A 282 -1.93 -2.38 -9.58
N TYR A 283 -1.10 -3.42 -9.59
CA TYR A 283 0.32 -3.35 -9.83
C TYR A 283 0.72 -4.47 -10.79
N SER A 284 1.76 -4.23 -11.57
CA SER A 284 2.31 -5.23 -12.48
C SER A 284 3.49 -5.94 -11.84
N GLU A 285 3.51 -7.27 -11.90
CA GLU A 285 4.62 -8.08 -11.40
C GLU A 285 5.24 -8.89 -12.54
N GLU A 286 6.56 -8.82 -12.65
CA GLU A 286 7.33 -9.56 -13.64
C GLU A 286 7.88 -10.86 -13.04
N SER A 287 7.67 -11.98 -13.73
CA SER A 287 8.26 -13.27 -13.36
C SER A 287 9.69 -13.41 -13.86
N ALA A 288 10.45 -14.39 -13.34
CA ALA A 288 11.77 -14.75 -13.87
C ALA A 288 11.78 -15.13 -15.37
N SER A 289 10.62 -15.48 -15.95
CA SER A 289 10.48 -15.76 -17.38
C SER A 289 10.16 -14.52 -18.23
N GLY A 290 10.12 -13.33 -17.63
CA GLY A 290 9.75 -12.07 -18.30
C GLY A 290 8.26 -11.92 -18.56
N VAL A 291 7.40 -12.73 -17.92
CA VAL A 291 5.95 -12.59 -18.05
C VAL A 291 5.46 -11.56 -17.04
N ILE A 292 4.78 -10.53 -17.53
CA ILE A 292 4.17 -9.49 -16.70
C ILE A 292 2.73 -9.91 -16.38
N THR A 293 2.38 -9.92 -15.10
CA THR A 293 1.03 -10.22 -14.61
C THR A 293 0.52 -9.06 -13.77
N ASP A 294 -0.67 -8.56 -14.11
CA ASP A 294 -1.33 -7.54 -13.31
C ASP A 294 -2.06 -8.17 -12.12
N LYS A 295 -1.82 -7.62 -10.94
CA LYS A 295 -2.37 -8.06 -9.66
C LYS A 295 -2.96 -6.88 -8.92
N TYR A 296 -3.88 -7.16 -8.01
CA TYR A 296 -4.43 -6.13 -7.13
C TYR A 296 -3.63 -6.07 -5.83
N TYR A 297 -3.43 -4.87 -5.30
CA TYR A 297 -2.79 -4.67 -3.99
C TYR A 297 -3.60 -5.33 -2.86
N LEU A 298 -4.94 -5.18 -2.92
CA LEU A 298 -5.88 -5.83 -2.03
C LEU A 298 -6.51 -7.03 -2.74
N ASP A 299 -6.58 -8.18 -2.07
CA ASP A 299 -7.23 -9.37 -2.64
C ASP A 299 -8.73 -9.13 -2.86
N ASP A 300 -9.30 -9.71 -3.92
CA ASP A 300 -10.71 -9.59 -4.31
C ASP A 300 -11.63 -9.94 -3.14
N ASN A 301 -11.26 -10.93 -2.34
CA ASN A 301 -12.08 -11.46 -1.27
C ASN A 301 -11.64 -11.00 0.11
N THR A 302 -11.01 -9.82 0.25
CA THR A 302 -10.59 -9.31 1.57
C THR A 302 -11.09 -7.89 1.80
N TYR A 303 -11.54 -7.64 3.03
CA TYR A 303 -11.65 -6.28 3.56
C TYR A 303 -10.76 -6.13 4.79
N LEU A 304 -10.37 -4.91 5.10
CA LEU A 304 -9.61 -4.57 6.31
C LEU A 304 -10.13 -3.30 6.96
N PHE A 305 -9.93 -3.20 8.26
CA PHE A 305 -10.13 -1.97 9.02
C PHE A 305 -8.81 -1.22 9.11
N ALA A 306 -8.89 0.08 8.89
CA ALA A 306 -7.73 0.95 8.85
C ALA A 306 -7.95 2.21 9.68
N ARG A 307 -6.82 2.79 10.07
CA ARG A 307 -6.69 4.12 10.66
C ARG A 307 -5.52 4.84 9.99
N ASP A 308 -5.60 6.17 9.99
CA ASP A 308 -4.52 7.00 9.48
C ASP A 308 -3.21 6.76 10.25
N GLY A 309 -2.11 6.57 9.51
CA GLY A 309 -0.79 6.30 10.06
C GLY A 309 -0.65 4.95 10.78
N GLN A 310 -1.61 4.04 10.63
CA GLN A 310 -1.52 2.72 11.27
C GLN A 310 -0.40 1.88 10.67
N PHE A 311 -0.29 1.92 9.34
CA PHE A 311 0.71 1.20 8.58
C PHE A 311 1.67 2.23 7.99
N GLU A 312 2.96 1.95 8.02
CA GLU A 312 3.94 2.86 7.43
C GLU A 312 4.77 2.15 6.38
N ARG A 313 5.09 2.87 5.32
CA ARG A 313 6.10 2.48 4.36
C ARG A 313 7.40 3.13 4.80
N ALA A 314 8.06 2.48 5.75
CA ALA A 314 9.23 3.03 6.43
C ALA A 314 10.50 2.78 5.62
N PHE A 315 11.27 3.83 5.35
CA PHE A 315 12.61 3.72 4.80
C PHE A 315 13.65 3.99 5.89
N VAL A 316 14.63 3.10 5.97
CA VAL A 316 15.76 3.20 6.90
C VAL A 316 17.05 3.49 6.12
N PRO A 317 18.14 3.89 6.79
CA PRO A 317 19.43 4.13 6.17
C PRO A 317 19.92 3.02 5.25
N THR A 318 20.54 3.39 4.14
CA THR A 318 21.19 2.46 3.20
C THR A 318 22.65 2.82 2.94
N VAL A 319 23.49 1.81 2.69
CA VAL A 319 24.94 1.99 2.48
C VAL A 319 25.22 2.71 1.17
N GLU A 320 24.34 2.60 0.18
CA GLU A 320 24.48 3.16 -1.16
C GLU A 320 24.47 4.70 -1.20
N LYS A 321 24.11 5.35 -0.09
CA LYS A 321 24.14 6.81 0.05
C LYS A 321 24.53 7.23 1.47
N ASP A 322 25.70 6.77 1.92
CA ASP A 322 26.32 7.23 3.17
C ASP A 322 25.38 7.13 4.39
N PHE A 323 24.57 6.07 4.46
CA PHE A 323 23.58 5.86 5.52
C PHE A 323 22.46 6.92 5.58
N ALA A 324 22.13 7.54 4.45
CA ALA A 324 20.89 8.31 4.32
C ALA A 324 19.69 7.36 4.16
N SER A 325 18.52 7.78 4.67
CA SER A 325 17.24 7.10 4.49
C SER A 325 16.49 7.58 3.25
N GLY A 326 15.78 6.67 2.56
CA GLY A 326 14.91 6.98 1.43
C GLY A 326 15.16 6.07 0.22
N ILE A 327 14.67 6.52 -0.94
CA ILE A 327 14.90 5.87 -2.23
C ILE A 327 15.94 6.68 -3.01
N PHE A 328 16.90 5.99 -3.59
CA PHE A 328 18.02 6.60 -4.29
C PHE A 328 18.08 6.12 -5.72
N PHE A 329 18.31 7.09 -6.62
CA PHE A 329 18.56 6.84 -8.03
C PHE A 329 20.06 6.92 -8.32
N VAL A 330 20.59 5.88 -8.95
CA VAL A 330 22.01 5.78 -9.33
C VAL A 330 22.09 5.39 -10.80
N ALA A 331 22.91 6.11 -11.57
CA ALA A 331 23.25 5.76 -12.95
C ALA A 331 24.73 5.35 -13.01
N GLU A 332 25.00 4.16 -13.54
CA GLU A 332 26.35 3.60 -13.57
C GLU A 332 26.70 3.03 -14.95
N GLN A 333 27.93 3.27 -15.41
CA GLN A 333 28.48 2.60 -16.58
C GLN A 333 29.16 1.31 -16.17
N THR A 334 28.68 0.16 -16.66
CA THR A 334 29.19 -1.17 -16.25
C THR A 334 30.19 -1.74 -17.24
N SER A 335 30.10 -1.37 -18.52
CA SER A 335 31.08 -1.76 -19.52
C SER A 335 31.32 -0.63 -20.52
N LYS A 336 32.59 -0.49 -20.92
CA LYS A 336 33.01 0.44 -21.97
C LYS A 336 32.92 -0.18 -23.37
N SER A 337 33.10 -1.49 -23.52
CA SER A 337 32.98 -2.20 -24.79
C SER A 337 32.59 -3.67 -24.55
N PRO A 338 31.39 -4.12 -24.98
CA PRO A 338 30.31 -3.31 -25.53
C PRO A 338 29.78 -2.31 -24.50
N ARG A 339 29.29 -1.15 -24.96
CA ARG A 339 28.80 -0.09 -24.04
C ARG A 339 27.53 -0.56 -23.33
N ARG A 340 27.57 -0.57 -22.00
CA ARG A 340 26.44 -0.93 -21.14
C ARG A 340 26.34 0.03 -19.97
N GLU A 341 25.18 0.63 -19.78
CA GLU A 341 24.89 1.50 -18.64
C GLU A 341 23.63 1.02 -17.94
N HIS A 342 23.53 1.30 -16.66
CA HIS A 342 22.39 0.95 -15.84
C HIS A 342 21.83 2.19 -15.16
N ALA A 343 20.50 2.23 -15.06
CA ALA A 343 19.79 3.10 -14.12
C ALA A 343 19.18 2.22 -13.03
N ILE A 344 19.40 2.59 -11.78
CA ILE A 344 19.05 1.79 -10.61
C ILE A 344 18.28 2.69 -9.64
N ALA A 345 17.11 2.25 -9.20
CA ALA A 345 16.48 2.78 -7.98
C ALA A 345 16.62 1.75 -6.87
N VAL A 346 17.00 2.19 -5.67
CA VAL A 346 17.22 1.33 -4.52
C VAL A 346 16.79 2.01 -3.22
N GLY A 347 16.23 1.24 -2.29
CA GLY A 347 15.91 1.69 -0.94
C GLY A 347 15.90 0.52 0.04
N ASN A 348 16.09 0.79 1.33
CA ASN A 348 15.89 -0.18 2.41
C ASN A 348 14.54 0.11 3.05
N GLY A 349 13.51 -0.60 2.62
CA GLY A 349 12.12 -0.32 2.94
C GLY A 349 11.50 -1.45 3.75
N ILE A 350 10.82 -1.12 4.84
CA ILE A 350 10.15 -2.09 5.72
C ILE A 350 8.69 -1.65 5.85
N PRO A 351 7.70 -2.54 5.60
CA PRO A 351 6.32 -2.25 5.94
C PRO A 351 6.23 -2.28 7.46
N PHE A 352 6.00 -1.15 8.10
CA PHE A 352 6.00 -1.01 9.55
C PHE A 352 4.58 -0.88 10.09
N VAL A 353 4.35 -1.36 11.31
CA VAL A 353 3.08 -1.25 12.01
C VAL A 353 3.35 -0.71 13.40
N SER A 354 2.76 0.45 13.69
CA SER A 354 2.94 1.15 14.97
C SER A 354 2.40 0.33 16.15
N ASP A 355 1.22 -0.26 16.01
CA ASP A 355 0.61 -1.17 16.98
C ASP A 355 -0.09 -2.33 16.24
N ASP A 356 0.46 -3.52 16.38
CA ASP A 356 0.01 -4.73 15.68
C ASP A 356 -1.34 -5.26 16.15
N ARG A 357 -1.84 -4.79 17.30
CA ARG A 357 -3.20 -5.11 17.77
C ARG A 357 -4.28 -4.48 16.91
N TYR A 358 -3.97 -3.42 16.15
CA TYR A 358 -4.93 -2.76 15.28
C TYR A 358 -5.09 -3.45 13.93
N ILE A 359 -4.26 -4.45 13.61
CA ILE A 359 -4.37 -5.20 12.35
C ILE A 359 -5.66 -6.00 12.41
N ALA A 360 -6.62 -5.60 11.58
CA ALA A 360 -7.94 -6.22 11.52
C ALA A 360 -8.38 -6.39 10.07
N ALA A 361 -8.57 -7.62 9.65
CA ALA A 361 -8.91 -7.97 8.27
C ALA A 361 -9.62 -9.31 8.21
N ARG A 362 -10.41 -9.54 7.16
CA ARG A 362 -11.10 -10.80 6.97
C ARG A 362 -11.24 -11.17 5.51
N LYS A 363 -11.02 -12.45 5.22
CA LYS A 363 -11.35 -13.07 3.93
C LYS A 363 -12.82 -13.47 3.85
N VAL A 364 -13.49 -13.08 2.77
CA VAL A 364 -14.95 -13.23 2.58
C VAL A 364 -15.35 -14.27 1.53
N ALA A 365 -14.38 -14.94 0.90
CA ALA A 365 -14.57 -16.11 0.05
C ALA A 365 -13.44 -17.14 0.21
#